data_AF-A0A8S4RB60-F1
#
_entry.id   AF-A0A8S4RB60-F1
#
_cell.length_a   1.000
_cell.length_b   1.000
_cell.length_c   1.000
_cell.angle_alpha   90.00
_cell.angle_beta   90.00
_cell.angle_gamma   90.00
#
_symmetry.space_group_name_H-M   'P 1'
#
loop_
_entity.id
_entity.type
_entity.pdbx_description
1 polymer ?
#
loop_
_entity_poly.entity_id
_entity_poly.type
_entity_poly.pdbx_seq_one_letter_code
_entity_poly.pdbx_strand_id
1 'polypeptide(L)'
;MALIGSSHLGSLVTVDNEISSEINRRITSANKCYYGLLPYLRSKILSRILKILIYKTLLRPILTYGAECWVLSKKDENSLLIFERKVLRRVFGAMQDNGFWRIRYNHELYELFKEPNVVKTIKLLRMQWAGHVQSMEGTRAPKRLMQGTLEGRRSRG
;
A
#
# COMPACT_ATOMS: atom_id res chain seq x y z
N MET A 1 -7.70 7.57 -32.76
CA MET A 1 -6.35 6.96 -32.65
C MET A 1 -6.21 6.37 -31.25
N ALA A 2 -6.21 5.05 -31.16
CA ALA A 2 -6.05 4.34 -29.89
C ALA A 2 -4.58 4.43 -29.45
N LEU A 3 -4.30 5.12 -28.34
CA LEU A 3 -3.01 5.04 -27.68
C LEU A 3 -2.96 3.73 -26.89
N ILE A 4 -2.30 2.74 -27.49
CA ILE A 4 -1.99 1.46 -26.88
C ILE A 4 -1.00 1.74 -25.75
N GLY A 5 -1.46 1.70 -24.50
CA GLY A 5 -0.61 1.82 -23.32
C GLY A 5 0.34 0.62 -23.26
N SER A 6 1.61 0.84 -23.61
CA SER A 6 2.65 -0.17 -23.51
C SER A 6 2.96 -0.46 -22.04
N SER A 7 2.76 -1.72 -21.63
CA SER A 7 3.08 -2.19 -20.29
C SER A 7 4.59 -2.46 -20.21
N HIS A 8 5.35 -1.66 -19.45
CA HIS A 8 6.77 -1.89 -19.23
C HIS A 8 7.02 -2.27 -17.77
N LEU A 9 7.58 -3.47 -17.51
CA LEU A 9 7.88 -4.00 -16.16
C LEU A 9 6.69 -4.00 -15.18
N GLY A 10 5.48 -4.04 -15.72
CA GLY A 10 4.26 -3.90 -14.95
C GLY A 10 3.77 -2.46 -14.90
N SER A 11 4.54 -1.39 -14.72
CA SER A 11 3.99 -0.01 -14.64
C SER A 11 3.46 0.53 -15.98
N LEU A 12 2.30 1.20 -15.96
CA LEU A 12 1.85 2.11 -17.03
C LEU A 12 2.47 3.50 -16.74
N VAL A 13 2.95 4.19 -17.78
CA VAL A 13 3.54 5.53 -17.69
C VAL A 13 2.86 6.44 -18.72
N THR A 14 2.02 7.37 -18.26
CA THR A 14 1.14 8.28 -19.00
C THR A 14 0.83 9.50 -18.13
N VAL A 15 0.52 10.63 -18.77
CA VAL A 15 0.65 11.99 -18.23
C VAL A 15 -0.39 12.37 -17.15
N ASP A 16 -1.50 11.62 -16.97
CA ASP A 16 -2.58 11.98 -16.04
C ASP A 16 -3.07 10.83 -15.13
N ASN A 17 -3.23 11.13 -13.83
CA ASN A 17 -3.91 10.33 -12.79
C ASN A 17 -3.55 8.82 -12.69
N GLU A 18 -2.39 8.41 -13.19
CA GLU A 18 -1.95 7.02 -13.18
C GLU A 18 -1.62 6.46 -11.80
N ILE A 19 -1.25 7.32 -10.84
CA ILE A 19 -0.89 6.83 -9.51
C ILE A 19 -2.10 6.17 -8.85
N SER A 20 -3.28 6.80 -8.98
CA SER A 20 -4.54 6.24 -8.48
C SER A 20 -4.89 4.92 -9.17
N SER A 21 -4.70 4.82 -10.50
CA SER A 21 -4.99 3.58 -11.25
C SER A 21 -3.98 2.48 -10.92
N GLU A 22 -2.71 2.82 -10.75
CA GLU A 22 -1.65 1.92 -10.31
C GLU A 22 -1.92 1.37 -8.91
N ILE A 23 -2.30 2.23 -7.96
CA ILE A 23 -2.69 1.83 -6.61
C ILE A 23 -3.88 0.86 -6.67
N ASN A 24 -4.91 1.17 -7.46
CA ASN A 24 -6.05 0.27 -7.65
C ASN A 24 -5.64 -1.07 -8.25
N ARG A 25 -4.67 -1.07 -9.16
CA ARG A 25 -4.12 -2.29 -9.73
C ARG A 25 -3.35 -3.11 -8.69
N ARG A 26 -2.55 -2.47 -7.84
CA ARG A 26 -1.87 -3.16 -6.71
C ARG A 26 -2.86 -3.72 -5.70
N ILE A 27 -3.92 -2.97 -5.38
CA ILE A 27 -5.03 -3.47 -4.56
C ILE A 27 -5.69 -4.68 -5.22
N THR A 28 -5.91 -4.64 -6.53
CA THR A 28 -6.50 -5.76 -7.29
C THR A 28 -5.59 -6.99 -7.27
N SER A 29 -4.29 -6.83 -7.49
CA SER A 29 -3.32 -7.93 -7.40
C SER A 29 -3.24 -8.51 -5.98
N ALA A 30 -3.19 -7.65 -4.96
CA ALA A 30 -3.21 -8.07 -3.57
C ALA A 30 -4.54 -8.75 -3.19
N ASN A 31 -5.66 -8.33 -3.77
CA ASN A 31 -6.96 -9.00 -3.63
C ASN A 31 -6.92 -10.42 -4.18
N LYS A 32 -6.42 -10.61 -5.40
CA LYS A 32 -6.27 -11.95 -5.99
C LYS A 32 -5.45 -12.87 -5.08
N CYS A 33 -4.29 -12.39 -4.61
CA CYS A 33 -3.46 -13.13 -3.66
C CYS A 33 -4.20 -13.43 -2.35
N TYR A 34 -4.90 -12.44 -1.78
CA TYR A 34 -5.68 -12.60 -0.55
C TYR A 34 -6.75 -13.69 -0.66
N TYR A 35 -7.47 -13.77 -1.78
CA TYR A 35 -8.47 -14.81 -1.99
C TYR A 35 -7.84 -16.20 -2.15
N GLY A 36 -6.68 -16.31 -2.79
CA GLY A 36 -5.91 -17.56 -2.83
C GLY A 36 -5.42 -18.00 -1.44
N LEU A 37 -5.08 -17.05 -0.57
CA LEU A 37 -4.63 -17.31 0.81
C LEU A 37 -5.77 -17.48 1.82
N LEU A 38 -7.02 -17.28 1.39
CA LEU A 38 -8.17 -17.24 2.27
C LEU A 38 -8.40 -18.53 3.08
N PRO A 39 -8.17 -19.75 2.55
CA PRO A 39 -8.27 -20.99 3.34
C PRO A 39 -7.32 -20.98 4.55
N TYR A 40 -6.07 -20.54 4.35
CA TYR A 40 -5.07 -20.43 5.41
C TYR A 40 -5.44 -19.36 6.44
N LEU A 41 -5.90 -18.19 5.98
CA LEU A 41 -6.32 -17.12 6.88
C LEU A 41 -7.56 -17.49 7.71
N ARG A 42 -8.44 -18.36 7.18
CA ARG A 42 -9.62 -18.90 7.89
C ARG A 42 -9.28 -20.07 8.82
N SER A 43 -8.21 -20.82 8.55
CA SER A 43 -7.83 -21.99 9.34
C SER A 43 -7.67 -21.65 10.82
N LYS A 44 -8.25 -22.47 11.71
CA LYS A 44 -8.07 -22.36 13.16
C LYS A 44 -6.73 -22.94 13.64
N ILE A 45 -6.06 -23.72 12.79
CA ILE A 45 -4.77 -24.36 13.07
C ILE A 45 -3.66 -23.32 13.07
N LEU A 46 -3.71 -22.35 12.14
CA LEU A 46 -2.71 -21.29 12.07
C LEU A 46 -2.90 -20.24 13.15
N SER A 47 -1.83 -19.97 13.90
CA SER A 47 -1.82 -18.90 14.90
C SER A 47 -2.00 -17.52 14.25
N ARG A 48 -2.49 -16.56 15.05
CA ARG A 48 -2.62 -15.16 14.60
C ARG A 48 -1.28 -14.58 14.15
N ILE A 49 -0.19 -14.93 14.83
CA ILE A 49 1.16 -14.48 14.51
C ILE A 49 1.56 -14.92 13.09
N LEU A 50 1.35 -16.19 12.74
CA LEU A 50 1.65 -16.68 11.38
C LEU A 50 0.79 -16.01 10.31
N LYS A 51 -0.48 -15.75 10.60
CA LYS A 51 -1.36 -15.04 9.66
C LYS A 51 -0.95 -13.58 9.45
N ILE A 52 -0.47 -12.91 10.51
CA ILE A 52 0.15 -11.58 10.38
C ILE A 52 1.45 -11.67 9.56
N LEU A 53 2.26 -12.72 9.76
CA LEU A 53 3.46 -12.94 8.95
C LEU A 53 3.11 -13.09 7.47
N ILE A 54 2.12 -13.92 7.12
CA ILE A 54 1.60 -14.06 5.75
C ILE A 54 1.21 -12.70 5.15
N TYR A 55 0.50 -11.87 5.93
CA TYR A 55 0.15 -10.53 5.49
C TYR A 55 1.41 -9.68 5.22
N LYS A 56 2.38 -9.68 6.13
CA LYS A 56 3.61 -8.88 6.02
C LYS A 56 4.53 -9.34 4.89
N THR A 57 4.61 -10.64 4.62
CA THR A 57 5.57 -11.21 3.66
C THR A 57 5.01 -11.42 2.26
N LEU A 58 3.70 -11.64 2.12
CA LEU A 58 3.08 -11.90 0.81
C LEU A 58 2.20 -10.73 0.36
N LEU A 59 1.24 -10.31 1.20
CA LEU A 59 0.24 -9.34 0.77
C LEU A 59 0.76 -7.90 0.77
N ARG A 60 1.48 -7.50 1.82
CA ARG A 60 2.00 -6.14 1.97
C ARG A 60 3.00 -5.78 0.86
N PRO A 61 3.97 -6.63 0.47
CA PRO A 61 4.89 -6.31 -0.63
C PRO A 61 4.18 -6.14 -1.97
N ILE A 62 3.18 -6.99 -2.27
CA ILE A 62 2.37 -6.84 -3.50
C ILE A 62 1.63 -5.50 -3.49
N LEU A 63 1.10 -5.12 -2.33
CA LEU A 63 0.32 -3.89 -2.16
C LEU A 63 1.20 -2.63 -2.20
N THR A 64 2.44 -2.69 -1.73
CA THR A 64 3.35 -1.53 -1.63
C THR A 64 4.41 -1.48 -2.74
N TYR A 65 4.32 -2.34 -3.75
CA TYR A 65 5.30 -2.34 -4.83
C TYR A 65 5.26 -1.01 -5.61
N GLY A 66 6.43 -0.36 -5.74
CA GLY A 66 6.57 0.93 -6.41
C GLY A 66 6.04 2.11 -5.60
N ALA A 67 5.75 1.93 -4.32
CA ALA A 67 5.14 2.97 -3.49
C ALA A 67 6.08 4.13 -3.15
N GLU A 68 7.38 3.97 -3.33
CA GLU A 68 8.38 5.04 -3.23
C GLU A 68 8.10 6.21 -4.19
N CYS A 69 7.47 5.94 -5.34
CA CYS A 69 7.15 6.95 -6.34
C CYS A 69 5.71 7.49 -6.24
N TRP A 70 4.91 7.03 -5.27
CA TRP A 70 3.50 7.42 -5.19
C TRP A 70 3.28 8.75 -4.48
N VAL A 71 2.53 9.63 -5.13
CA VAL A 71 1.92 10.81 -4.52
C VAL A 71 0.49 10.44 -4.10
N LEU A 72 0.31 10.08 -2.83
CA LEU A 72 -0.97 9.61 -2.31
C LEU A 72 -1.97 10.76 -2.08
N SER A 73 -3.17 10.65 -2.65
CA SER A 73 -4.32 11.44 -2.21
C SER A 73 -4.96 10.83 -0.95
N LYS A 74 -5.86 11.57 -0.28
CA LYS A 74 -6.64 11.04 0.85
C LYS A 74 -7.52 9.85 0.47
N LYS A 75 -8.03 9.86 -0.77
CA LYS A 75 -8.81 8.75 -1.32
C LYS A 75 -7.94 7.50 -1.46
N ASP A 76 -6.72 7.63 -1.95
CA ASP A 76 -5.79 6.52 -2.13
C ASP A 76 -5.35 5.93 -0.79
N GLU A 77 -5.00 6.81 0.17
CA GLU A 77 -4.70 6.39 1.55
C GLU A 77 -5.84 5.54 2.12
N ASN A 78 -7.08 5.99 1.93
CA ASN A 78 -8.25 5.26 2.44
C ASN A 78 -8.44 3.90 1.73
N SER A 79 -8.29 3.83 0.41
CA SER A 79 -8.39 2.58 -0.36
C SER A 79 -7.38 1.53 0.11
N LEU A 80 -6.12 1.94 0.35
CA LEU A 80 -5.07 1.08 0.89
C LEU A 80 -5.41 0.59 2.30
N LEU A 81 -5.90 1.47 3.16
CA LEU A 81 -6.29 1.12 4.54
C LEU A 81 -7.52 0.21 4.57
N ILE A 82 -8.48 0.37 3.66
CA ILE A 82 -9.64 -0.53 3.54
C ILE A 82 -9.16 -1.95 3.25
N PHE A 83 -8.23 -2.11 2.31
CA PHE A 83 -7.65 -3.42 2.01
C PHE A 83 -6.95 -4.02 3.24
N GLU A 84 -6.07 -3.27 3.90
CA GLU A 84 -5.35 -3.75 5.09
C GLU A 84 -6.33 -4.17 6.20
N ARG A 85 -7.31 -3.32 6.52
CA ARG A 85 -8.31 -3.62 7.57
C ARG A 85 -9.14 -4.85 7.22
N LYS A 86 -9.42 -5.10 5.93
CA LYS A 86 -10.10 -6.33 5.49
C LYS A 86 -9.28 -7.57 5.87
N VAL A 87 -7.97 -7.54 5.64
CA VAL A 87 -7.06 -8.63 6.03
C VAL A 87 -6.99 -8.76 7.55
N LEU A 88 -6.76 -7.65 8.27
CA LEU A 88 -6.64 -7.67 9.73
C LEU A 88 -7.91 -8.18 10.42
N ARG A 89 -9.11 -7.80 9.94
CA ARG A 89 -10.38 -8.36 10.45
C ARG A 89 -10.48 -9.86 10.24
N ARG A 90 -9.95 -10.38 9.13
CA ARG A 90 -9.90 -11.83 8.91
C ARG A 90 -8.97 -12.53 9.91
N VAL A 91 -7.85 -11.90 10.25
CA VAL A 91 -6.86 -12.46 11.18
C VAL A 91 -7.32 -12.41 12.63
N PHE A 92 -7.80 -11.26 13.09
CA PHE A 92 -8.19 -11.05 14.49
C PHE A 92 -9.62 -11.52 14.80
N GLY A 93 -10.47 -11.62 13.78
CA GLY A 93 -11.86 -12.05 13.93
C GLY A 93 -12.72 -11.07 14.72
N ALA A 94 -13.94 -11.51 15.02
CA ALA A 94 -14.88 -10.78 15.85
C ALA A 94 -14.42 -10.70 17.31
N MET A 95 -15.03 -9.79 18.06
CA MET A 95 -14.89 -9.67 19.50
C MET A 95 -16.23 -9.97 20.16
N GLN A 96 -16.19 -10.58 21.34
CA GLN A 96 -17.35 -10.64 22.21
C GLN A 96 -17.36 -9.40 23.11
N ASP A 97 -18.47 -8.69 23.12
CA ASP A 97 -18.70 -7.48 23.90
C ASP A 97 -20.03 -7.63 24.62
N ASN A 98 -20.01 -7.65 25.95
CA ASN A 98 -21.17 -7.89 26.82
C ASN A 98 -22.04 -9.09 26.39
N GLY A 99 -21.38 -10.21 26.01
CA GLY A 99 -22.05 -11.43 25.58
C GLY A 99 -22.40 -11.50 24.08
N PHE A 100 -22.35 -10.38 23.35
CA PHE A 100 -22.68 -10.32 21.91
C PHE A 100 -21.44 -10.32 21.03
N TRP A 101 -21.51 -11.00 19.88
CA TRP A 101 -20.43 -10.96 18.89
C TRP A 101 -20.56 -9.73 18.00
N ARG A 102 -19.51 -8.90 17.95
CA ARG A 102 -19.43 -7.75 17.06
C ARG A 102 -18.14 -7.71 16.24
N ILE A 103 -18.20 -6.99 15.12
CA ILE A 103 -17.03 -6.67 14.32
C ILE A 103 -16.18 -5.63 15.07
N ARG A 104 -14.86 -5.81 15.04
CA ARG A 104 -13.91 -4.87 15.65
C ARG A 104 -13.88 -3.53 14.91
N TYR A 105 -13.81 -2.45 15.68
CA TYR A 105 -13.60 -1.09 15.19
C TYR A 105 -12.18 -0.92 14.64
N ASN A 106 -11.97 0.15 13.86
CA ASN A 106 -10.67 0.41 13.23
C ASN A 106 -9.54 0.60 14.26
N HIS A 107 -9.79 1.30 15.37
CA HIS A 107 -8.78 1.54 16.40
C HIS A 107 -8.38 0.25 17.13
N GLU A 108 -9.35 -0.59 17.53
CA GLU A 108 -9.11 -1.90 18.15
C GLU A 108 -8.23 -2.81 17.26
N LEU A 109 -8.43 -2.77 15.94
CA LEU A 109 -7.60 -3.53 15.00
C LEU A 109 -6.14 -3.08 15.01
N TYR A 110 -5.90 -1.77 15.09
CA TYR A 110 -4.53 -1.23 15.10
C TYR A 110 -3.84 -1.41 16.46
N GLU A 111 -4.58 -1.37 17.55
CA GLU A 111 -4.08 -1.71 18.90
C GLU A 111 -3.64 -3.18 18.99
N LEU A 112 -4.35 -4.09 18.30
CA LEU A 112 -3.95 -5.49 18.18
C LEU A 112 -2.79 -5.70 17.20
N PHE A 113 -2.77 -4.96 16.09
CA PHE A 113 -1.75 -5.10 15.06
C PHE A 113 -0.38 -4.59 15.53
N LYS A 114 -0.33 -3.52 16.35
CA LYS A 114 0.88 -2.95 16.98
C LYS A 114 2.02 -2.58 16.03
N GLU A 115 1.76 -2.52 14.72
CA GLU A 115 2.73 -2.20 13.69
C GLU A 115 2.26 -1.00 12.84
N PRO A 116 3.17 -0.31 12.13
CA PRO A 116 2.79 0.71 11.18
C PRO A 116 1.81 0.16 10.14
N ASN A 117 0.67 0.84 10.01
CA ASN A 117 -0.28 0.57 8.93
C ASN A 117 0.36 0.81 7.56
N VAL A 118 -0.23 0.26 6.51
CA VAL A 118 0.31 0.31 5.15
C VAL A 118 0.62 1.74 4.69
N VAL A 119 -0.21 2.72 5.02
CA VAL A 119 0.03 4.12 4.64
C VAL A 119 1.26 4.69 5.33
N LYS A 120 1.44 4.40 6.64
CA LYS A 120 2.66 4.78 7.38
C LYS A 120 3.88 4.09 6.78
N THR A 121 3.78 2.81 6.43
CA THR A 121 4.87 2.08 5.76
C THR A 121 5.24 2.70 4.42
N ILE A 122 4.27 3.08 3.58
CA ILE A 122 4.53 3.75 2.30
C ILE A 122 5.23 5.10 2.52
N LYS A 123 4.79 5.88 3.52
CA LYS A 123 5.44 7.15 3.87
C LYS A 123 6.89 6.94 4.32
N LEU A 124 7.15 5.89 5.11
CA LEU A 124 8.51 5.52 5.50
C LEU A 124 9.37 5.14 4.29
N LEU A 125 8.86 4.32 3.37
CA LEU A 125 9.58 3.95 2.13
C LEU A 125 9.94 5.19 1.30
N ARG A 126 9.01 6.15 1.16
CA ARG A 126 9.26 7.41 0.45
C ARG A 126 10.36 8.24 1.12
N MET A 127 10.36 8.33 2.45
CA MET A 127 11.40 9.04 3.19
C MET A 127 12.76 8.34 3.08
N GLN A 128 12.80 7.01 3.14
CA GLN A 128 14.02 6.22 2.94
C GLN A 128 14.58 6.44 1.53
N TRP A 129 13.73 6.40 0.51
CA TRP A 129 14.13 6.68 -0.87
C TRP A 129 14.66 8.11 -1.03
N ALA A 130 13.99 9.11 -0.44
CA ALA A 130 14.47 10.50 -0.46
C ALA A 130 15.84 10.65 0.22
N GLY A 131 16.06 9.98 1.37
CA GLY A 131 17.36 9.95 2.05
C GLY A 131 18.44 9.26 1.21
N HIS A 132 18.08 8.18 0.52
CA HIS A 132 18.97 7.49 -0.40
C HIS A 132 19.36 8.40 -1.58
N VAL A 133 18.39 9.07 -2.21
CA VAL A 133 18.64 10.06 -3.27
C VAL A 133 19.51 11.19 -2.74
N GLN A 134 19.27 11.69 -1.53
CA GLN A 134 20.10 12.73 -0.93
C GLN A 134 21.56 12.30 -0.74
N SER A 135 21.82 11.01 -0.55
CA SER A 135 23.16 10.45 -0.38
C SER A 135 23.86 10.11 -1.71
N MET A 136 23.16 10.20 -2.84
CA MET A 136 23.76 9.96 -4.16
C MET A 136 24.67 11.12 -4.59
N GLU A 137 25.66 10.78 -5.44
CA GLU A 137 26.48 11.76 -6.16
C GLU A 137 25.63 12.76 -6.95
N GLY A 138 26.05 14.02 -6.94
CA GLY A 138 25.36 15.15 -7.58
C GLY A 138 25.13 15.01 -9.09
N THR A 139 25.89 14.13 -9.76
CA THR A 139 25.78 13.88 -11.20
C THR A 139 24.58 13.00 -11.56
N ARG A 140 24.04 12.23 -10.61
CA ARG A 140 22.96 11.28 -10.88
C ARG A 140 21.64 12.00 -11.14
N ALA A 141 20.91 11.53 -12.16
CA ALA A 141 19.65 12.14 -12.59
C ALA A 141 18.62 12.34 -11.46
N PRO A 142 18.38 11.37 -10.53
CA PRO A 142 17.43 11.58 -9.43
C PRO A 142 17.83 12.70 -8.47
N LYS A 143 19.13 12.83 -8.17
CA LYS A 143 19.69 13.88 -7.30
C LYS A 143 19.55 15.25 -7.96
N ARG A 144 19.90 15.34 -9.25
CA ARG A 144 19.74 16.55 -10.06
C ARG A 144 18.29 16.97 -10.17
N LEU A 145 17.36 16.04 -10.36
CA LEU A 145 15.94 16.32 -10.46
C LEU A 145 15.36 16.79 -9.11
N MET A 146 15.83 16.23 -8.00
CA MET A 146 15.43 16.66 -6.66
C MET A 146 15.95 18.06 -6.29
N GLN A 147 17.13 18.44 -6.79
CA GLN A 147 17.77 19.74 -6.53
C GLN A 147 17.44 20.80 -7.59
N GLY A 148 17.01 20.39 -8.77
CA GLY A 148 16.65 21.29 -9.87
C GLY A 148 15.35 22.01 -9.59
N THR A 149 15.32 23.31 -9.83
CA THR A 149 14.09 24.09 -9.90
C THR A 149 13.30 23.66 -11.12
N LEU A 150 12.12 23.06 -10.92
CA LEU A 150 11.16 22.84 -11.99
C LEU A 150 10.49 24.18 -12.32
N GLU A 151 10.92 24.83 -13.40
CA GLU A 151 10.22 25.99 -13.94
C GLU A 151 8.91 25.51 -14.60
N GLY A 152 7.80 25.72 -13.89
CA GLY A 152 6.48 25.35 -14.39
C GLY A 152 5.37 25.72 -13.41
N ARG A 153 4.38 26.49 -13.89
CA ARG A 153 3.22 26.92 -13.10
C ARG A 153 2.16 25.82 -13.13
N ARG A 154 1.82 25.23 -11.97
CA ARG A 154 0.66 24.33 -11.86
C ARG A 154 -0.61 25.12 -12.17
N SER A 155 -1.38 24.68 -13.17
CA SER A 155 -2.73 25.20 -13.39
C SER A 155 -3.60 24.88 -12.17
N ARG A 156 -4.30 25.89 -11.65
CA ARG A 156 -5.32 25.70 -10.62
C ARG A 156 -6.59 25.24 -11.33
N GLY A 157 -6.99 23.99 -11.07
CA GLY A 157 -8.35 23.53 -11.31
C GLY A 157 -9.29 24.01 -10.20
#